data_AF-A0A8S9SI96-F1
#
_entry.id   AF-A0A8S9SI96-F1
#
_cell.length_a   1.000
_cell.length_b   1.000
_cell.length_c   1.000
_cell.angle_alpha   90.00
_cell.angle_beta   90.00
_cell.angle_gamma   90.00
#
_symmetry.space_group_name_H-M   'P 1'
#
loop_
_entity.id
_entity.type
_entity.pdbx_description
1 polymer ?
#
loop_
_entity_poly.entity_id
_entity_poly.type
_entity_poly.pdbx_seq_one_letter_code
_entity_poly.pdbx_strand_id
1 'polypeptide(L)'
;MTDLPPYPPLDPTTYDLIIVGTGVPSSILAAAASSSGSSSVLHLDPNLFYGSHFASLSLPDLTSFLNSNSLSSPPHPSNTHDFLLSVDLVNQSLYSSVEISTFEPEPLEQHSRTFNVDLCGPRAVFCADESINLMLKSGSNSYVEFKSVDASFVGDSSGELRGYIQGQGVDSLGEESANEVLQACSDTLGFFLNRTR
;
A
#
# COMPACT_ATOMS: atom_id res chain seq x y z
N MET A 1 33.17 -3.90 16.93
CA MET A 1 31.77 -3.53 17.22
C MET A 1 31.82 -2.18 17.90
N THR A 2 31.49 -1.12 17.17
CA THR A 2 31.32 0.22 17.75
C THR A 2 29.98 0.25 18.46
N ASP A 3 30.00 0.31 19.80
CA ASP A 3 28.81 0.57 20.60
C ASP A 3 28.24 1.91 20.16
N LEU A 4 27.11 1.88 19.46
CA LEU A 4 26.30 3.07 19.24
C LEU A 4 25.86 3.60 20.61
N PRO A 5 25.84 4.93 20.83
CA PRO A 5 25.34 5.47 22.08
C PRO A 5 23.90 4.96 22.31
N PRO A 6 23.53 4.64 23.56
CA PRO A 6 22.18 4.17 23.85
C PRO A 6 21.15 5.19 23.35
N TYR A 7 20.13 4.70 22.64
CA TYR A 7 19.03 5.55 22.21
C TYR A 7 18.40 6.23 23.44
N PRO A 8 17.98 7.50 23.33
CA PRO A 8 17.29 8.15 24.42
C PRO A 8 16.05 7.32 24.79
N PRO A 9 15.77 7.12 26.10
CA PRO A 9 14.58 6.40 26.53
C PRO A 9 13.33 7.13 26.05
N LEU A 10 12.34 6.36 25.58
CA LEU A 10 11.03 6.91 25.22
C LEU A 10 10.34 7.38 26.51
N ASP A 11 9.79 8.60 26.47
CA ASP A 11 8.92 9.14 27.50
C ASP A 11 7.60 9.55 26.82
N PRO A 12 6.44 8.95 27.19
CA PRO A 12 6.22 7.97 28.25
C PRO A 12 6.75 6.56 27.93
N THR A 13 6.92 5.74 28.98
CA THR A 13 7.30 4.31 28.87
C THR A 13 6.11 3.35 28.93
N THR A 14 4.91 3.87 29.21
CA THR A 14 3.66 3.11 29.31
C THR A 14 2.65 3.68 28.33
N TYR A 15 1.96 2.80 27.63
CA TYR A 15 0.95 3.15 26.62
C TYR A 15 -0.26 2.23 26.76
N ASP A 16 -1.46 2.74 26.48
CA ASP A 16 -2.71 1.97 26.51
C ASP A 16 -2.81 1.02 25.32
N LEU A 17 -2.17 1.36 24.20
CA LEU A 17 -2.11 0.54 23.00
C LEU A 17 -0.75 0.65 22.33
N ILE A 18 -0.12 -0.49 22.05
CA ILE A 18 1.10 -0.59 21.24
C ILE A 18 0.76 -1.31 19.94
N ILE A 19 1.05 -0.67 18.80
CA ILE A 19 0.83 -1.21 17.46
C ILE A 19 2.18 -1.34 16.77
N VAL A 20 2.46 -2.52 16.23
CA VAL A 20 3.67 -2.80 15.46
C VAL A 20 3.30 -3.02 13.98
N GLY A 21 3.95 -2.26 13.11
CA GLY A 21 3.68 -2.16 11.68
C GLY A 21 2.81 -0.94 11.34
N THR A 22 3.13 -0.27 10.25
CA THR A 22 2.44 0.93 9.72
C THR A 22 1.73 0.66 8.40
N GLY A 23 1.28 -0.58 8.21
CA GLY A 23 0.34 -0.91 7.12
C GLY A 23 -0.97 -0.12 7.24
N VAL A 24 -1.76 -0.13 6.18
CA VAL A 24 -3.05 0.58 6.14
C VAL A 24 -3.96 0.18 7.31
N PRO A 25 -4.19 -1.12 7.61
CA PRO A 25 -5.08 -1.50 8.71
C PRO A 25 -4.59 -1.01 10.08
N SER A 26 -3.29 -1.20 10.36
CA SER A 26 -2.71 -0.80 11.64
C SER A 26 -2.68 0.72 11.83
N SER A 27 -2.49 1.47 10.75
CA SER A 27 -2.57 2.94 10.77
C SER A 27 -4.00 3.44 11.01
N ILE A 28 -5.02 2.80 10.43
CA ILE A 28 -6.42 3.11 10.71
C ILE A 28 -6.74 2.84 12.19
N LEU A 29 -6.30 1.71 12.73
CA LEU A 29 -6.49 1.36 14.14
C LEU A 29 -5.79 2.36 15.07
N ALA A 30 -4.54 2.72 14.76
CA ALA A 30 -3.77 3.70 15.53
C ALA A 30 -4.47 5.06 15.55
N ALA A 31 -4.93 5.54 14.40
CA ALA A 31 -5.66 6.79 14.27
C ALA A 31 -7.00 6.76 15.03
N ALA A 32 -7.77 5.68 14.90
CA ALA A 32 -9.05 5.52 15.60
C ALA A 32 -8.86 5.50 17.13
N ALA A 33 -7.90 4.73 17.64
CA ALA A 33 -7.58 4.70 19.06
C ALA A 33 -7.12 6.09 19.58
N SER A 34 -6.25 6.77 18.82
CA SER A 34 -5.72 8.09 19.19
C SER A 34 -6.81 9.17 19.19
N SER A 35 -7.74 9.13 18.22
CA SER A 35 -8.83 10.11 18.09
C SER A 35 -9.92 9.96 19.15
N SER A 36 -10.00 8.82 19.85
CA SER A 36 -10.93 8.63 20.97
C SER A 36 -10.59 9.45 22.22
N GLY A 37 -9.39 10.07 22.26
CA GLY A 37 -8.98 11.01 23.30
C GLY A 37 -8.68 10.40 24.67
N SER A 38 -8.78 9.07 24.82
CA SER A 38 -8.61 8.36 26.11
C SER A 38 -7.50 7.31 26.10
N SER A 39 -6.80 7.13 24.98
CA SER A 39 -5.78 6.10 24.83
C SER A 39 -4.47 6.69 24.30
N SER A 40 -3.39 6.45 25.04
CA SER A 40 -2.02 6.66 24.59
C SER A 40 -1.60 5.53 23.64
N VAL A 41 -1.23 5.90 22.41
CA VAL A 41 -0.89 4.95 21.35
C VAL A 41 0.59 5.06 21.00
N LEU A 42 1.31 3.95 21.10
CA LEU A 42 2.67 3.81 20.56
C LEU A 42 2.60 3.04 19.24
N HIS A 43 2.87 3.72 18.13
CA HIS A 43 2.84 3.13 16.79
C HIS A 43 4.26 3.00 16.24
N LEU A 44 4.72 1.77 16.05
CA LEU A 44 6.09 1.43 15.64
C LEU A 44 6.09 0.65 14.33
N ASP A 45 7.20 0.63 13.62
CA ASP A 45 7.41 -0.25 12.46
C ASP A 45 8.85 -0.81 12.49
N PRO A 46 9.06 -2.12 12.26
CA PRO A 46 10.41 -2.65 12.05
C PRO A 46 11.02 -2.24 10.70
N ASN A 47 10.21 -1.84 9.71
CA ASN A 47 10.68 -1.40 8.41
C ASN A 47 11.20 0.04 8.47
N LEU A 48 12.15 0.36 7.59
CA LEU A 48 12.69 1.73 7.44
C LEU A 48 11.75 2.67 6.66
N PHE A 49 10.56 2.18 6.26
CA PHE A 49 9.57 2.90 5.47
C PHE A 49 8.16 2.61 5.99
N TYR A 50 7.24 3.56 5.74
CA TYR A 50 5.84 3.42 6.11
C TYR A 50 5.05 2.56 5.11
N GLY A 51 3.97 1.93 5.57
CA GLY A 51 3.00 1.26 4.72
C GLY A 51 3.18 -0.25 4.62
N SER A 52 4.30 -0.81 5.10
CA SER A 52 4.59 -2.25 5.01
C SER A 52 4.35 -2.76 3.57
N HIS A 53 3.48 -3.73 3.34
CA HIS A 53 3.15 -4.26 2.01
C HIS A 53 2.39 -3.26 1.11
N PHE A 54 1.90 -2.16 1.69
CA PHE A 54 1.22 -1.06 0.99
C PHE A 54 2.16 0.11 0.72
N ALA A 55 3.46 -0.02 1.00
CA ALA A 55 4.43 1.03 0.75
C ALA A 55 4.63 1.29 -0.74
N SER A 56 4.92 2.56 -1.05
CA SER A 56 5.46 3.00 -2.32
C SER A 56 6.91 3.43 -2.10
N LEU A 57 7.83 2.88 -2.89
CA LEU A 57 9.26 3.15 -2.75
C LEU A 57 9.82 3.89 -3.98
N SER A 58 10.82 4.74 -3.75
CA SER A 58 11.61 5.28 -4.84
C SER A 58 12.43 4.19 -5.51
N LEU A 59 12.93 4.40 -6.73
CA LEU A 59 13.67 3.34 -7.45
C LEU A 59 14.91 2.83 -6.68
N PRO A 60 15.73 3.68 -6.05
CA PRO A 60 16.85 3.22 -5.23
C PRO A 60 16.39 2.42 -4.01
N ASP A 61 15.33 2.87 -3.33
CA ASP A 61 14.79 2.21 -2.14
C ASP A 61 14.16 0.86 -2.49
N LEU A 62 13.45 0.78 -3.62
CA LEU A 62 12.89 -0.46 -4.16
C LEU A 62 14.00 -1.45 -4.49
N THR A 63 15.05 -1.01 -5.19
CA THR A 63 16.20 -1.85 -5.53
C THR A 63 16.87 -2.39 -4.26
N SER A 64 17.05 -1.54 -3.25
CA SER A 64 17.59 -1.93 -1.93
C SER A 64 16.69 -2.98 -1.25
N PHE A 65 15.38 -2.71 -1.17
CA PHE A 65 14.38 -3.59 -0.55
C PHE A 65 14.35 -4.98 -1.20
N LEU A 66 14.35 -5.05 -2.52
CA LEU A 66 14.30 -6.31 -3.27
C LEU A 66 15.56 -7.16 -3.06
N ASN A 67 16.73 -6.51 -3.01
CA ASN A 67 17.99 -7.18 -2.73
C ASN A 67 18.07 -7.69 -1.28
N SER A 68 17.54 -6.95 -0.31
CA SER A 68 17.53 -7.37 1.10
C SER A 68 16.58 -8.54 1.38
N ASN A 69 15.41 -8.59 0.74
CA ASN A 69 14.43 -9.68 0.94
C ASN A 69 14.79 -10.99 0.24
N SER A 70 15.74 -10.97 -0.70
CA SER A 70 16.25 -12.19 -1.33
C SER A 70 17.09 -13.04 -0.35
N LEU A 71 17.46 -12.49 0.81
CA LEU A 71 18.20 -13.19 1.87
C LEU A 71 17.20 -13.64 2.95
N SER A 72 16.86 -14.93 2.96
CA SER A 72 15.94 -15.53 3.93
C SER A 72 16.39 -15.26 5.37
N SER A 73 15.52 -14.67 6.19
CA SER A 73 15.77 -14.54 7.63
C SER A 73 15.64 -15.91 8.31
N PRO A 74 16.56 -16.30 9.22
CA PRO A 74 16.42 -17.53 9.99
C PRO A 74 15.20 -17.45 10.94
N PRO A 75 14.53 -18.58 11.22
CA PRO A 75 13.39 -18.62 12.14
C PRO A 75 13.84 -18.20 13.55
N HIS A 76 13.20 -17.18 14.11
CA HIS A 76 13.42 -16.77 15.49
C HIS A 76 12.64 -17.70 16.44
N PRO A 77 13.25 -18.25 17.50
CA PRO A 77 12.52 -19.05 18.49
C PRO A 77 11.60 -18.16 19.33
N SER A 78 10.31 -18.48 19.34
CA SER A 78 9.29 -17.84 20.17
C SER A 78 9.45 -18.26 21.64
N ASN A 79 9.92 -17.35 22.50
CA ASN A 79 9.81 -17.48 23.95
C ASN A 79 8.52 -16.77 24.40
N THR A 80 7.43 -17.54 24.48
CA THR A 80 6.10 -17.02 24.83
C THR A 80 5.96 -16.96 26.35
N HIS A 81 5.74 -15.75 26.90
CA HIS A 81 5.26 -15.57 28.28
C HIS A 81 3.72 -15.51 28.28
N ASP A 82 3.08 -16.32 29.12
CA ASP A 82 1.65 -16.69 29.17
C ASP A 82 0.59 -15.56 29.31
N PHE A 83 0.96 -14.28 29.33
CA PHE A 83 0.02 -13.16 29.56
C PHE A 83 -0.21 -12.24 28.37
N LEU A 84 0.40 -12.50 27.21
CA LEU A 84 0.18 -11.70 25.99
C LEU A 84 -0.34 -12.60 24.86
N LEU A 85 -1.52 -12.28 24.33
CA LEU A 85 -1.99 -12.82 23.05
C LEU A 85 -1.11 -12.23 21.93
N SER A 86 0.01 -12.88 21.64
CA SER A 86 0.84 -12.56 20.48
C SER A 86 0.25 -13.22 19.24
N VAL A 87 -0.26 -12.43 18.30
CA VAL A 87 -0.51 -12.90 16.93
C VAL A 87 0.83 -12.86 16.21
N ASP A 88 1.40 -14.03 15.92
CA ASP A 88 2.67 -14.12 15.20
C ASP A 88 2.44 -13.72 13.73
N LEU A 89 2.85 -12.50 13.41
CA LEU A 89 2.75 -11.94 12.06
C LEU A 89 3.94 -12.46 11.25
N VAL A 90 3.78 -13.63 10.64
CA VAL A 90 4.79 -14.19 9.74
C VAL A 90 4.97 -13.26 8.55
N ASN A 91 6.18 -12.70 8.40
CA ASN A 91 6.56 -11.90 7.24
C ASN A 91 6.78 -12.85 6.06
N GLN A 92 5.79 -12.94 5.16
CA GLN A 92 5.97 -13.67 3.91
C GLN A 92 6.58 -12.74 2.87
N SER A 93 7.61 -13.24 2.16
CA SER A 93 8.15 -12.52 1.01
C SER A 93 7.03 -12.23 0.02
N LEU A 94 6.86 -10.96 -0.33
CA LEU A 94 5.87 -10.49 -1.31
C LEU A 94 6.14 -11.08 -2.71
N TYR A 95 7.39 -11.37 -3.03
CA TYR A 95 7.81 -11.87 -4.33
C TYR A 95 8.53 -13.21 -4.19
N SER A 96 8.20 -14.15 -5.09
CA SER A 96 8.85 -15.46 -5.15
C SER A 96 10.18 -15.44 -5.91
N SER A 97 10.36 -14.47 -6.80
CA SER A 97 11.57 -14.26 -7.60
C SER A 97 11.64 -12.79 -8.02
N VAL A 98 12.84 -12.25 -8.12
CA VAL A 98 13.07 -10.87 -8.54
C VAL A 98 14.24 -10.84 -9.52
N GLU A 99 14.03 -10.18 -10.65
CA GLU A 99 15.06 -9.83 -11.62
C GLU A 99 14.97 -8.32 -11.89
N ILE A 100 16.10 -7.62 -11.81
CA ILE A 100 16.18 -6.18 -12.06
C ILE A 100 17.05 -5.96 -13.29
N SER A 101 16.47 -5.35 -14.33
CA SER A 101 17.17 -4.99 -15.56
C SER A 101 17.01 -3.50 -15.84
N THR A 102 18.12 -2.81 -16.15
CA THR A 102 18.12 -1.38 -16.48
C THR A 102 18.58 -1.20 -17.91
N PHE A 103 17.73 -0.61 -18.76
CA PHE A 103 18.02 -0.38 -20.17
C PHE A 103 18.59 1.01 -20.45
N GLU A 104 18.27 2.00 -19.61
CA GLU A 104 18.79 3.37 -19.69
C GLU A 104 19.16 3.89 -18.30
N PRO A 105 20.40 3.68 -17.82
CA PRO A 105 20.78 4.01 -16.44
C PRO A 105 20.88 5.51 -16.18
N GLU A 106 21.43 6.28 -17.13
CA GLU A 106 21.68 7.72 -16.97
C GLU A 106 20.40 8.53 -16.67
N PRO A 107 19.31 8.44 -17.47
CA PRO A 107 18.07 9.16 -17.15
C PRO A 107 17.43 8.68 -15.84
N LEU A 108 17.57 7.39 -15.53
CA LEU A 108 16.97 6.77 -14.36
C LEU A 108 17.65 7.26 -13.07
N GLU A 109 18.98 7.36 -13.08
CA GLU A 109 19.74 7.89 -11.94
C GLU A 109 19.38 9.36 -11.68
N GLN A 110 19.31 10.18 -12.75
CA GLN A 110 18.97 11.59 -12.67
C GLN A 110 17.57 11.84 -12.08
N HIS A 111 16.60 10.97 -12.38
CA HIS A 111 15.20 11.11 -11.98
C HIS A 111 14.75 10.04 -10.97
N SER A 112 15.68 9.33 -10.36
CA SER A 112 15.40 8.15 -9.53
C SER A 112 14.38 8.39 -8.40
N ARG A 113 14.31 9.63 -7.90
CA ARG A 113 13.41 10.07 -6.82
C ARG A 113 12.07 10.64 -7.30
N THR A 114 11.85 10.81 -8.60
CA THR A 114 10.56 11.26 -9.16
C THR A 114 9.58 10.11 -9.36
N PHE A 115 10.06 8.88 -9.17
CA PHE A 115 9.26 7.66 -9.27
C PHE A 115 8.93 7.13 -7.88
N ASN A 116 7.74 6.57 -7.78
CA ASN A 116 7.18 5.96 -6.60
C ASN A 116 6.46 4.69 -7.08
N VAL A 117 6.98 3.54 -6.66
CA VAL A 117 6.52 2.23 -7.13
C VAL A 117 5.90 1.47 -5.97
N ASP A 118 4.63 1.10 -6.13
CA ASP A 118 3.86 0.34 -5.14
C ASP A 118 4.35 -1.11 -5.05
N LEU A 119 4.74 -1.55 -3.85
CA LEU A 119 5.25 -2.92 -3.61
C LEU A 119 4.22 -4.01 -3.93
N CYS A 120 2.98 -3.79 -3.55
CA CYS A 120 1.87 -4.68 -3.86
C CYS A 120 1.41 -4.66 -5.32
N GLY A 121 2.01 -3.83 -6.18
CA GLY A 121 1.53 -3.58 -7.52
C GLY A 121 0.36 -2.58 -7.60
N PRO A 122 -0.14 -2.33 -8.82
CA PRO A 122 -1.13 -1.31 -9.10
C PRO A 122 -2.42 -1.52 -8.31
N ARG A 123 -2.88 -0.47 -7.65
CA ARG A 123 -4.15 -0.46 -6.93
C ARG A 123 -5.00 0.71 -7.36
N ALA A 124 -6.28 0.55 -7.08
CA ALA A 124 -7.24 1.58 -7.34
C ALA A 124 -8.35 1.62 -6.32
N VAL A 125 -8.85 2.82 -6.08
CA VAL A 125 -9.89 3.08 -5.09
C VAL A 125 -11.19 3.42 -5.80
N PHE A 126 -12.29 2.79 -5.39
CA PHE A 126 -13.61 3.10 -5.94
C PHE A 126 -14.17 4.37 -5.31
N CYS A 127 -14.75 5.24 -6.13
CA CYS A 127 -15.32 6.51 -5.65
C CYS A 127 -16.44 6.31 -4.60
N ALA A 128 -17.18 5.22 -4.70
CA ALA A 128 -18.28 4.86 -3.80
C ALA A 128 -17.86 3.82 -2.74
N ASP A 129 -16.57 3.76 -2.39
CA ASP A 129 -16.06 2.82 -1.38
C ASP A 129 -16.17 3.37 0.05
N GLU A 130 -16.33 2.49 1.03
CA GLU A 130 -16.32 2.88 2.44
C GLU A 130 -14.99 3.48 2.89
N SER A 131 -13.87 3.15 2.25
CA SER A 131 -12.58 3.80 2.51
C SER A 131 -12.60 5.30 2.15
N ILE A 132 -13.30 5.68 1.06
CA ILE A 132 -13.50 7.10 0.71
C ILE A 132 -14.35 7.78 1.79
N ASN A 133 -15.46 7.15 2.19
CA ASN A 133 -16.31 7.67 3.27
C ASN A 133 -15.52 7.84 4.58
N LEU A 134 -14.66 6.88 4.91
CA LEU A 134 -13.81 6.92 6.09
C LEU A 134 -12.82 8.09 6.01
N MET A 135 -12.16 8.30 4.86
CA MET A 135 -11.23 9.43 4.66
C MET A 135 -11.90 10.80 4.75
N LEU A 136 -13.17 10.90 4.33
CA LEU A 136 -13.98 12.10 4.51
C LEU A 136 -14.31 12.33 5.98
N LYS A 137 -14.81 11.30 6.68
CA LYS A 137 -15.22 11.38 8.09
C LYS A 137 -14.04 11.64 9.04
N SER A 138 -12.87 11.06 8.76
CA SER A 138 -11.67 11.23 9.58
C SER A 138 -10.91 12.54 9.30
N GLY A 139 -11.25 13.24 8.21
CA GLY A 139 -10.50 14.40 7.72
C GLY A 139 -9.18 14.05 7.01
N SER A 140 -8.85 12.76 6.84
CA SER A 140 -7.58 12.34 6.23
C SER A 140 -7.48 12.65 4.74
N ASN A 141 -8.59 13.00 4.09
CA ASN A 141 -8.61 13.51 2.71
C ASN A 141 -7.72 14.76 2.51
N SER A 142 -7.41 15.52 3.58
CA SER A 142 -6.49 16.66 3.51
C SER A 142 -5.03 16.27 3.20
N TYR A 143 -4.69 14.99 3.27
CA TYR A 143 -3.32 14.48 3.09
C TYR A 143 -3.11 13.71 1.78
N VAL A 144 -4.16 13.53 0.98
CA VAL A 144 -4.11 12.74 -0.25
C VAL A 144 -4.85 13.44 -1.38
N GLU A 145 -4.30 13.37 -2.58
CA GLU A 145 -4.95 13.82 -3.81
C GLU A 145 -5.23 12.62 -4.70
N PHE A 146 -6.32 12.67 -5.47
CA PHE A 146 -6.71 11.60 -6.38
C PHE A 146 -6.71 12.09 -7.82
N LYS A 147 -6.31 11.20 -8.74
CA LYS A 147 -6.53 11.36 -10.16
C LYS A 147 -7.54 10.31 -10.62
N SER A 148 -8.51 10.72 -11.43
CA SER A 148 -9.45 9.78 -12.07
C SER A 148 -8.72 8.87 -13.05
N VAL A 149 -9.25 7.66 -13.23
CA VAL A 149 -8.86 6.81 -14.37
C VAL A 149 -9.44 7.38 -15.64
N ASP A 150 -8.57 7.59 -16.62
CA ASP A 150 -8.92 8.24 -17.88
C ASP A 150 -9.68 7.28 -18.83
N ALA A 151 -9.40 5.99 -18.76
CA ALA A 151 -10.04 4.95 -19.58
C ALA A 151 -9.89 3.55 -18.96
N SER A 152 -10.85 2.68 -19.25
CA SER A 152 -10.78 1.24 -18.93
C SER A 152 -10.81 0.44 -20.23
N PHE A 153 -10.07 -0.67 -20.28
CA PHE A 153 -9.96 -1.51 -21.47
C PHE A 153 -10.24 -2.97 -21.13
N VAL A 154 -10.89 -3.67 -22.05
CA VAL A 154 -11.09 -5.13 -21.97
C VAL A 154 -10.30 -5.77 -23.09
N GLY A 155 -9.45 -6.74 -22.74
CA GLY A 155 -8.71 -7.57 -23.70
C GLY A 155 -9.51 -8.79 -24.12
N ASP A 156 -9.55 -9.10 -25.41
CA ASP A 156 -10.10 -10.36 -25.90
C ASP A 156 -9.03 -11.44 -26.08
N SER A 157 -9.44 -12.66 -26.43
CA SER A 157 -8.53 -13.80 -26.63
C SER A 157 -7.53 -13.62 -27.77
N SER A 158 -7.73 -12.62 -28.63
CA SER A 158 -6.80 -12.28 -29.71
C SER A 158 -5.70 -11.30 -29.26
N GLY A 159 -5.80 -10.77 -28.04
CA GLY A 159 -4.87 -9.77 -27.50
C GLY A 159 -5.23 -8.32 -27.85
N GLU A 160 -6.37 -8.11 -28.52
CA GLU A 160 -6.87 -6.79 -28.87
C GLU A 160 -7.53 -6.12 -27.64
N LEU A 161 -7.21 -4.85 -27.40
CA LEU A 161 -7.76 -4.06 -26.29
C LEU A 161 -8.90 -3.17 -26.79
N ARG A 162 -10.08 -3.31 -26.18
CA ARG A 162 -11.26 -2.48 -26.47
C ARG A 162 -11.51 -1.50 -25.33
N GLY A 163 -11.45 -0.21 -25.64
CA GLY A 163 -11.76 0.84 -24.67
C GLY A 163 -13.25 0.86 -24.34
N TYR A 164 -13.57 0.91 -23.06
CA TYR A 164 -14.90 1.16 -22.55
C TYR A 164 -14.98 2.61 -22.09
N ILE A 165 -15.69 3.45 -22.83
CA ILE A 165 -15.95 4.84 -22.45
C ILE A 165 -17.28 4.89 -21.70
N GLN A 166 -17.20 5.19 -20.41
CA GLN A 166 -18.36 5.34 -19.55
C GLN A 166 -19.20 6.53 -20.04
N GLY A 167 -20.34 6.24 -20.67
CA GLY A 167 -21.29 7.25 -21.16
C GLY A 167 -21.74 7.13 -22.62
N GLN A 168 -21.19 6.22 -23.44
CA GLN A 168 -21.83 5.85 -24.71
C GLN A 168 -22.76 4.65 -24.49
N GLY A 169 -24.01 4.82 -24.93
CA GLY A 169 -25.13 3.93 -24.68
C GLY A 169 -24.85 2.45 -24.97
N VAL A 170 -25.51 1.62 -24.17
CA VAL A 170 -25.52 0.17 -24.15
C VAL A 170 -26.24 -0.43 -25.38
N ASP A 171 -26.11 0.18 -26.56
CA ASP A 171 -26.96 -0.12 -27.72
C ASP A 171 -26.41 -1.24 -28.62
N SER A 172 -25.29 -1.88 -28.25
CA SER A 172 -24.70 -2.95 -29.08
C SER A 172 -24.19 -4.18 -28.34
N LEU A 173 -24.47 -4.30 -27.04
CA LEU A 173 -24.15 -5.50 -26.25
C LEU A 173 -25.47 -6.13 -25.79
N GLY A 174 -25.66 -7.43 -26.03
CA GLY A 174 -26.86 -8.16 -25.61
C GLY A 174 -27.14 -7.98 -24.10
N GLU A 175 -28.42 -8.08 -23.71
CA GLU A 175 -28.91 -7.77 -22.35
C GLU A 175 -28.13 -8.44 -21.21
N GLU A 176 -27.49 -9.58 -21.45
CA GLU A 176 -26.64 -10.27 -20.48
C GLU A 176 -25.31 -9.53 -20.23
N SER A 177 -24.63 -9.08 -21.29
CA SER A 177 -23.42 -8.25 -21.18
C SER A 177 -23.71 -6.84 -20.67
N ALA A 178 -24.91 -6.29 -20.92
CA ALA A 178 -25.32 -4.99 -20.40
C ALA A 178 -25.39 -4.98 -18.87
N ASN A 179 -25.89 -6.06 -18.25
CA ASN A 179 -25.97 -6.16 -16.78
C ASN A 179 -24.60 -6.40 -16.13
N GLU A 180 -23.71 -7.19 -16.75
CA GLU A 180 -22.33 -7.33 -16.26
C GLU A 180 -21.56 -6.00 -16.35
N VAL A 181 -21.78 -5.23 -17.41
CA VAL A 181 -21.14 -3.93 -17.62
C VAL A 181 -21.69 -2.84 -16.70
N LEU A 182 -23.00 -2.83 -16.43
CA LEU A 182 -23.61 -1.91 -15.45
C LEU A 182 -23.14 -2.21 -14.02
N GLN A 183 -22.92 -3.48 -13.68
CA GLN A 183 -22.30 -3.87 -12.42
C GLN A 183 -20.85 -3.37 -12.35
N ALA A 184 -20.06 -3.53 -13.42
CA ALA A 184 -18.69 -3.02 -13.50
C ALA A 184 -18.57 -1.47 -13.47
N CYS A 185 -19.61 -0.76 -13.93
CA CYS A 185 -19.67 0.71 -13.94
C CYS A 185 -19.95 1.33 -12.57
N SER A 186 -20.68 0.64 -11.69
CA SER A 186 -20.80 1.04 -10.27
C SER A 186 -19.45 0.95 -9.54
N ASP A 187 -18.54 0.14 -10.10
CA ASP A 187 -17.31 -0.32 -9.46
C ASP A 187 -16.06 0.20 -10.21
N THR A 188 -16.04 1.43 -10.76
CA THR A 188 -14.88 1.90 -11.57
C THR A 188 -13.80 2.64 -10.77
N LEU A 189 -12.82 1.83 -10.37
CA LEU A 189 -11.35 1.95 -10.30
C LEU A 189 -10.67 3.34 -10.52
N GLY A 190 -9.96 3.87 -9.52
CA GLY A 190 -8.99 4.96 -9.64
C GLY A 190 -7.52 4.53 -9.43
N PHE A 191 -6.70 4.33 -10.48
CA PHE A 191 -5.28 3.96 -10.37
C PHE A 191 -4.38 5.11 -9.87
N PHE A 192 -3.48 4.79 -8.94
CA PHE A 192 -2.45 5.71 -8.47
C PHE A 192 -1.12 5.45 -9.22
N LEU A 193 -0.67 6.43 -10.02
CA LEU A 193 0.71 6.53 -10.49
C LEU A 193 1.20 7.87 -9.98
N ASN A 194 1.91 7.83 -8.85
CA ASN A 194 2.38 9.05 -8.19
C ASN A 194 3.60 9.58 -8.96
N ARG A 195 3.37 10.54 -9.86
CA ARG A 195 4.42 11.37 -10.44
C ARG A 195 4.60 12.56 -9.49
N THR A 196 5.61 12.49 -8.63
CA THR A 196 6.03 13.66 -7.86
C THR A 196 6.55 14.72 -8.83
N ARG A 197 6.07 15.97 -8.66
CA ARG A 197 6.44 17.12 -9.50
C ARG A 197 7.93 17.43 -9.44
#